data_AF-A0A9Q0W863-F1
#
_entry.id   AF-A0A9Q0W863-F1
#
_cell.length_a   1.000
_cell.length_b   1.000
_cell.length_c   1.000
_cell.angle_alpha   90.00
_cell.angle_beta   90.00
_cell.angle_gamma   90.00
#
_symmetry.space_group_name_H-M   'P 1'
#
loop_
_entity.id
_entity.type
_entity.pdbx_description
1 polymer ?
#
loop_
_entity_poly.entity_id
_entity_poly.type
_entity_poly.pdbx_seq_one_letter_code
_entity_poly.pdbx_strand_id
1 'polypeptide(L)'
;MVSPARENITADDFFFAGLAKPGLTNNTFGSLVTAANVQKIPGLNTLGVSMARIDYAPGGLNPPHTHPRATEMVFVLEGQLDVGFITTANVLIAKTIKAGETFAFPKGLVHFQKNNGQVAAAVIAAFNSQLAGTQTIAATLFAAQPPVPDNVLTKAFQVGAKEVQKIKSKFAPKK
;
A
#
# COMPACT_ATOMS: atom_id res chain seq x y z
N MET A 1 26.43 32.83 -17.87
CA MET A 1 25.94 32.14 -16.67
C MET A 1 24.62 32.78 -16.27
N VAL A 2 23.49 32.19 -16.66
CA VAL A 2 22.18 32.65 -16.24
C VAL A 2 21.89 31.96 -14.91
N SER A 3 21.80 32.74 -13.84
CA SER A 3 21.36 32.23 -12.53
C SER A 3 19.98 31.61 -12.71
N PRO A 4 19.71 30.37 -12.27
CA PRO A 4 18.34 29.88 -12.26
C PRO A 4 17.56 30.79 -11.31
N ALA A 5 16.41 31.29 -11.78
CA ALA A 5 15.46 32.01 -10.95
C ALA A 5 15.18 31.15 -9.71
N ARG A 6 15.15 31.77 -8.52
CA ARG A 6 14.62 31.10 -7.33
C ARG A 6 13.18 30.70 -7.68
N GLU A 7 12.94 29.41 -7.85
CA GLU A 7 11.57 28.88 -7.85
C GLU A 7 10.91 29.39 -6.56
N ASN A 8 9.75 30.02 -6.70
CA ASN A 8 9.10 30.70 -5.59
C ASN A 8 8.45 29.66 -4.66
N ILE A 9 9.27 29.07 -3.79
CA ILE A 9 8.84 28.09 -2.79
C ILE A 9 7.86 28.74 -1.82
N THR A 10 6.72 28.10 -1.58
CA THR A 10 5.64 28.57 -0.69
C THR A 10 5.23 27.51 0.33
N ALA A 11 4.34 27.88 1.26
CA ALA A 11 3.76 26.92 2.21
C ALA A 11 2.99 25.79 1.51
N ASP A 12 2.41 26.05 0.34
CA ASP A 12 1.63 25.05 -0.41
C ASP A 12 2.50 23.91 -0.94
N ASP A 13 3.80 24.13 -1.16
CA ASP A 13 4.74 23.08 -1.57
C ASP A 13 4.97 22.03 -0.46
N PHE A 14 4.64 22.37 0.80
CA PHE A 14 4.81 21.52 1.98
C PHE A 14 3.47 21.05 2.57
N PHE A 15 2.34 21.37 1.92
CA PHE A 15 1.00 21.13 2.46
C PHE A 15 0.20 20.13 1.61
N PHE A 16 -0.60 19.29 2.26
CA PHE A 16 -1.60 18.47 1.60
C PHE A 16 -2.77 18.12 2.52
N ALA A 17 -3.96 18.64 2.20
CA ALA A 17 -5.18 18.38 2.96
C ALA A 17 -5.80 17.00 2.70
N GLY A 18 -5.28 16.22 1.74
CA GLY A 18 -5.97 15.01 1.27
C GLY A 18 -6.10 13.89 2.29
N LEU A 19 -5.33 13.91 3.38
CA LEU A 19 -5.47 12.94 4.47
C LEU A 19 -6.57 13.29 5.48
N ALA A 20 -7.16 14.49 5.39
CA ALA A 20 -8.12 14.99 6.39
C ALA A 20 -9.48 14.27 6.34
N LYS A 21 -9.79 13.56 5.26
CA LYS A 21 -11.09 12.88 5.08
C LYS A 21 -10.90 11.41 4.70
N PRO A 22 -11.82 10.52 5.13
CA PRO A 22 -11.83 9.14 4.69
C PRO A 22 -11.91 9.01 3.16
N GLY A 23 -11.17 8.06 2.62
CA GLY A 23 -11.27 7.63 1.23
C GLY A 23 -12.51 6.75 0.97
N LEU A 24 -12.96 6.67 -0.29
CA LEU A 24 -14.08 5.81 -0.69
C LEU A 24 -13.65 4.34 -0.77
N THR A 25 -14.23 3.52 0.10
CA THR A 25 -13.93 2.07 0.21
C THR A 25 -14.89 1.19 -0.58
N ASN A 26 -15.81 1.76 -1.37
CA ASN A 26 -16.69 1.02 -2.27
C ASN A 26 -15.94 0.53 -3.52
N ASN A 27 -15.00 -0.39 -3.32
CA ASN A 27 -14.19 -1.01 -4.35
C ASN A 27 -14.00 -2.50 -4.05
N THR A 28 -13.38 -3.24 -4.97
CA THR A 28 -13.24 -4.71 -4.89
C THR A 28 -12.54 -5.19 -3.61
N PHE A 29 -11.65 -4.39 -3.03
CA PHE A 29 -10.90 -4.76 -1.84
C PHE A 29 -11.50 -4.20 -0.55
N GLY A 30 -12.48 -3.29 -0.62
CA GLY A 30 -13.05 -2.66 0.57
C GLY A 30 -12.07 -1.75 1.32
N SER A 31 -10.98 -1.32 0.68
CA SER A 31 -9.98 -0.41 1.26
C SER A 31 -9.45 0.58 0.24
N LEU A 32 -9.03 1.76 0.67
CA LEU A 32 -8.40 2.77 -0.19
C LEU A 32 -7.19 3.40 0.48
N VAL A 33 -6.08 3.51 -0.25
CA VAL A 33 -4.86 4.22 0.17
C VAL A 33 -4.86 5.62 -0.45
N THR A 34 -4.83 6.64 0.40
CA THR A 34 -4.63 8.04 0.00
C THR A 34 -3.20 8.46 0.35
N ALA A 35 -2.34 8.58 -0.65
CA ALA A 35 -0.92 8.88 -0.45
C ALA A 35 -0.66 10.38 -0.23
N ALA A 36 0.24 10.69 0.70
CA ALA A 36 0.86 11.99 0.93
C ALA A 36 2.38 11.85 0.78
N ASN A 37 2.82 11.66 -0.47
CA ASN A 37 4.21 11.46 -0.85
C ASN A 37 4.73 12.64 -1.69
N VAL A 38 5.97 12.57 -2.17
CA VAL A 38 6.59 13.66 -2.94
C VAL A 38 5.81 14.10 -4.19
N GLN A 39 4.93 13.24 -4.73
CA GLN A 39 4.08 13.60 -5.87
C GLN A 39 2.86 14.46 -5.46
N LYS A 40 2.51 14.48 -4.17
CA LYS A 40 1.43 15.29 -3.60
C LYS A 40 1.96 16.46 -2.77
N ILE A 41 3.16 16.32 -2.20
CA ILE A 41 3.85 17.32 -1.40
C ILE A 41 5.27 17.47 -1.98
N PRO A 42 5.49 18.35 -2.97
CA PRO A 42 6.79 18.51 -3.64
C PRO A 42 7.95 18.80 -2.68
N GLY A 43 7.69 19.55 -1.60
CA GLY A 43 8.64 19.88 -0.55
C GLY A 43 9.20 18.67 0.22
N LEU A 44 8.62 17.47 0.07
CA LEU A 44 9.23 16.23 0.60
C LEU A 44 10.48 15.79 -0.16
N ASN A 45 10.77 16.38 -1.31
CA ASN A 45 11.95 16.02 -2.07
C ASN A 45 13.22 16.20 -1.21
N THR A 46 14.08 15.19 -1.20
CA THR A 46 15.30 15.08 -0.38
C THR A 46 15.09 14.85 1.13
N LEU A 47 13.88 14.98 1.66
CA LEU A 47 13.61 14.85 3.11
C LEU A 47 13.45 13.40 3.59
N GLY A 48 13.34 12.44 2.68
CA GLY A 48 13.39 11.02 3.02
C GLY A 48 12.18 10.50 3.81
N VAL A 49 11.04 11.19 3.79
CA VAL A 49 9.82 10.78 4.51
C VAL A 49 8.56 10.97 3.67
N SER A 50 7.55 10.15 3.89
CA SER A 50 6.19 10.37 3.37
C SER A 50 5.14 9.73 4.28
N MET A 51 3.87 10.00 4.00
CA MET A 51 2.73 9.41 4.71
C MET A 51 1.66 8.88 3.76
N ALA A 52 0.71 8.14 4.31
CA ALA A 52 -0.57 7.83 3.68
C ALA A 52 -1.67 7.69 4.73
N ARG A 53 -2.92 7.90 4.34
CA ARG A 53 -4.10 7.44 5.08
C ARG A 53 -4.64 6.21 4.38
N ILE A 54 -5.05 5.21 5.15
CA ILE A 54 -5.72 4.03 4.60
C ILE A 54 -7.03 3.83 5.33
N ASP A 55 -8.13 3.76 4.58
CA ASP A 55 -9.48 3.55 5.10
C ASP A 55 -9.97 2.16 4.68
N TYR A 56 -10.72 1.49 5.56
CA TYR A 56 -11.21 0.14 5.39
C TYR A 56 -12.69 0.05 5.76
N ALA A 57 -13.53 -0.45 4.85
CA ALA A 57 -14.88 -0.92 5.19
C ALA A 57 -14.81 -2.16 6.10
N PRO A 58 -15.89 -2.52 6.81
CA PRO A 58 -16.01 -3.86 7.40
C PRO A 58 -15.71 -4.93 6.35
N GLY A 59 -14.82 -5.86 6.66
CA GLY A 59 -14.39 -6.87 5.68
C GLY A 59 -13.35 -6.38 4.67
N GLY A 60 -12.93 -5.11 4.70
CA GLY A 60 -11.90 -4.56 3.81
C GLY A 60 -10.52 -5.20 3.99
N LEU A 61 -9.74 -5.26 2.92
CA LEU A 61 -8.41 -5.85 2.83
C LEU A 61 -7.49 -4.91 2.04
N ASN A 62 -6.42 -4.42 2.66
CA ASN A 62 -5.28 -3.97 1.87
C ASN A 62 -4.46 -5.23 1.54
N PRO A 63 -4.49 -5.72 0.28
CA PRO A 63 -3.99 -7.04 -0.09
C PRO A 63 -2.48 -7.17 0.16
N PRO A 64 -1.94 -8.41 0.21
CA PRO A 64 -0.50 -8.62 0.36
C PRO A 64 0.32 -7.77 -0.61
N HIS A 65 1.19 -6.93 -0.05
CA HIS A 65 2.01 -5.99 -0.80
C HIS A 65 3.37 -5.76 -0.12
N THR A 66 4.26 -5.07 -0.82
CA THR A 66 5.58 -4.68 -0.30
C THR A 66 5.97 -3.27 -0.75
N HIS A 67 6.83 -2.63 0.04
CA HIS A 67 7.45 -1.34 -0.25
C HIS A 67 8.96 -1.55 -0.49
N PRO A 68 9.44 -1.49 -1.74
CA PRO A 68 10.84 -1.78 -2.06
C PRO A 68 11.81 -0.73 -1.52
N ARG A 69 11.33 0.49 -1.21
CA ARG A 69 12.21 1.61 -0.81
C ARG A 69 12.03 2.09 0.62
N ALA A 70 11.03 1.62 1.37
CA ALA A 70 10.75 2.09 2.72
C ALA A 70 10.32 0.98 3.68
N THR A 71 10.68 1.15 4.95
CA THR A 71 9.94 0.60 6.09
C THR A 71 8.66 1.41 6.27
N GLU A 72 7.58 0.74 6.67
CA GLU A 72 6.31 1.36 7.01
C GLU A 72 6.04 1.23 8.51
N MET A 73 5.42 2.24 9.10
CA MET A 73 4.78 2.13 10.41
C MET A 73 3.36 2.69 10.31
N VAL A 74 2.40 1.97 10.86
CA VAL A 74 1.00 2.44 10.96
C VAL A 74 0.67 2.87 12.37
N PHE A 75 -0.19 3.89 12.48
CA PHE A 75 -0.91 4.29 13.69
C PHE A 75 -2.40 4.20 13.41
N VAL A 76 -3.15 3.49 14.25
CA VAL A 76 -4.60 3.32 14.06
C VAL A 76 -5.36 4.56 14.52
N LEU A 77 -6.09 5.17 13.60
CA LEU A 77 -6.97 6.31 13.87
C LEU A 77 -8.30 5.83 14.46
N GLU A 78 -8.90 4.83 13.83
CA GLU A 78 -10.28 4.40 14.10
C GLU A 78 -10.39 2.88 13.98
N GLY A 79 -11.26 2.28 14.79
CA GLY A 79 -11.56 0.86 14.71
C GLY A 79 -10.40 -0.06 15.12
N GLN A 80 -10.30 -1.19 14.45
CA GLN A 80 -9.25 -2.19 14.65
C GLN A 80 -8.90 -2.91 13.35
N LEU A 81 -7.66 -3.40 13.24
CA LEU A 81 -7.16 -4.13 12.09
C LEU A 81 -6.34 -5.35 12.52
N ASP A 82 -6.52 -6.45 11.80
CA ASP A 82 -5.58 -7.55 11.82
C ASP A 82 -4.47 -7.23 10.82
N VAL A 83 -3.25 -7.09 11.32
CA VAL A 83 -2.08 -6.77 10.51
C VAL A 83 -1.05 -7.87 10.61
N GLY A 84 -0.24 -8.03 9.57
CA GLY A 84 0.89 -8.94 9.63
C GLY A 84 1.86 -8.84 8.47
N PHE A 85 3.09 -9.29 8.69
CA PHE A 85 4.12 -9.44 7.67
C PHE A 85 4.76 -10.82 7.71
N ILE A 86 5.35 -11.20 6.59
CA ILE A 86 6.02 -12.48 6.42
C ILE A 86 7.53 -12.23 6.44
N THR A 87 8.22 -12.88 7.36
CA THR A 87 9.69 -12.85 7.45
C THR A 87 10.33 -13.61 6.28
N THR A 88 11.63 -13.39 6.06
CA THR A 88 12.40 -14.16 5.05
C THR A 88 12.52 -15.65 5.37
N ALA A 89 12.22 -16.05 6.62
CA ALA A 89 12.09 -17.45 7.02
C ALA A 89 10.68 -18.02 6.81
N ASN A 90 9.80 -17.31 6.10
CA ASN A 90 8.39 -17.67 5.84
C ASN A 90 7.53 -17.79 7.11
N VAL A 91 7.89 -17.06 8.17
CA VAL A 91 7.08 -16.97 9.40
C VAL A 91 6.19 -15.73 9.35
N LEU A 92 4.90 -15.91 9.60
CA LEU A 92 3.94 -14.82 9.77
C LEU A 92 4.06 -14.22 11.18
N ILE A 93 4.34 -12.92 11.23
CA ILE A 93 4.24 -12.10 12.44
C ILE A 93 2.99 -11.25 12.32
N ALA A 94 2.02 -11.46 13.20
CA ALA A 94 0.70 -10.83 13.10
C ALA A 94 0.14 -10.40 14.46
N LYS A 95 -0.73 -9.39 14.45
CA LYS A 95 -1.42 -8.86 15.63
C LYS A 95 -2.71 -8.16 15.22
N THR A 96 -3.73 -8.22 16.07
CA THR A 96 -4.85 -7.28 16.02
C THR A 96 -4.46 -5.99 16.74
N ILE A 97 -4.47 -4.86 16.03
CA ILE A 97 -4.20 -3.53 16.57
C ILE A 97 -5.48 -2.68 16.57
N LYS A 98 -5.62 -1.77 17.54
CA LYS A 98 -6.79 -0.92 17.77
C LYS A 98 -6.41 0.55 17.74
N ALA A 99 -7.42 1.43 17.68
CA ALA A 99 -7.23 2.88 17.75
C ALA A 99 -6.24 3.30 18.85
N GLY A 100 -5.24 4.12 18.50
CA GLY A 100 -4.15 4.54 19.38
C GLY A 100 -2.91 3.64 19.39
N GLU A 101 -2.96 2.46 18.77
CA GLU A 101 -1.83 1.52 18.71
C GLU A 101 -1.07 1.64 17.38
N THR A 102 0.17 1.12 17.39
CA THR A 102 1.07 1.13 16.22
C THR A 102 1.56 -0.25 15.82
N PHE A 103 1.96 -0.41 14.56
CA PHE A 103 2.64 -1.61 14.08
C PHE A 103 3.67 -1.27 12.99
N ALA A 104 4.82 -1.93 12.99
CA ALA A 104 5.90 -1.68 12.04
C ALA A 104 6.06 -2.84 11.04
N PHE A 105 6.24 -2.51 9.77
CA PHE A 105 6.49 -3.43 8.67
C PHE A 105 7.91 -3.19 8.11
N PRO A 106 8.85 -4.14 8.28
CA PRO A 106 10.21 -3.96 7.79
C PRO A 106 10.26 -3.80 6.26
N LYS A 107 11.16 -2.92 5.79
CA LYS A 107 11.36 -2.62 4.37
C LYS A 107 11.45 -3.89 3.52
N GLY A 108 10.69 -3.90 2.43
CA GLY A 108 10.72 -4.97 1.44
C GLY A 108 9.97 -6.25 1.83
N LEU A 109 9.50 -6.41 3.08
CA LEU A 109 8.75 -7.59 3.46
C LEU A 109 7.28 -7.50 3.04
N VAL A 110 6.75 -8.64 2.58
CA VAL A 110 5.33 -8.77 2.20
C VAL A 110 4.48 -8.69 3.45
N HIS A 111 3.49 -7.81 3.43
CA HIS A 111 2.59 -7.58 4.55
C HIS A 111 1.17 -7.21 4.07
N PHE A 112 0.22 -7.19 5.00
CA PHE A 112 -1.19 -6.91 4.74
C PHE A 112 -1.87 -6.27 5.95
N GLN A 113 -3.04 -5.69 5.72
CA GLN A 113 -3.96 -5.29 6.77
C GLN A 113 -5.39 -5.70 6.40
N LYS A 114 -6.14 -6.23 7.37
CA LYS A 114 -7.51 -6.72 7.18
C LYS A 114 -8.40 -6.14 8.28
N ASN A 115 -9.49 -5.50 7.87
CA ASN A 115 -10.56 -5.16 8.80
C ASN A 115 -11.50 -6.37 8.94
N ASN A 116 -11.36 -7.11 10.05
CA ASN A 116 -12.28 -8.18 10.44
C ASN A 116 -13.31 -7.73 11.50
N GLY A 117 -13.32 -6.43 11.82
CA GLY A 117 -14.35 -5.81 12.66
C GLY A 117 -15.66 -5.57 11.90
N GLN A 118 -16.68 -5.17 12.65
CA GLN A 118 -18.03 -4.85 12.13
C GLN A 118 -18.22 -3.38 11.76
N VAL A 119 -17.23 -2.54 12.07
CA VAL A 119 -17.23 -1.09 11.79
C VAL A 119 -16.06 -0.72 10.89
N ALA A 120 -16.12 0.45 10.27
CA ALA A 120 -14.99 0.97 9.49
C ALA A 120 -13.75 1.16 10.37
N ALA A 121 -12.57 1.09 9.74
CA ALA A 121 -11.29 1.31 10.39
C ALA A 121 -10.41 2.21 9.52
N ALA A 122 -9.48 2.93 10.14
CA ALA A 122 -8.54 3.79 9.43
C ALA A 122 -7.17 3.82 10.12
N VAL A 123 -6.11 3.97 9.32
CA VAL A 123 -4.73 4.17 9.81
C VAL A 123 -4.06 5.33 9.10
N ILE A 124 -3.05 5.91 9.77
CA ILE A 124 -2.00 6.68 9.13
C ILE A 124 -0.76 5.81 9.01
N ALA A 125 -0.26 5.65 7.80
CA ALA A 125 1.03 5.03 7.52
C ALA A 125 2.10 6.11 7.36
N ALA A 126 3.28 5.89 7.93
CA ALA A 126 4.48 6.71 7.76
C ALA A 126 5.60 5.86 7.17
N PHE A 127 6.40 6.47 6.30
CA PHE A 127 7.46 5.80 5.55
C PHE A 127 8.76 6.57 5.68
N ASN A 128 9.88 5.85 5.83
CA ASN A 128 11.22 6.43 5.78
C ASN A 128 11.75 6.57 4.33
N SER A 129 10.88 7.02 3.42
CA SER A 129 11.23 7.43 2.06
C SER A 129 10.22 8.45 1.57
N GLN A 130 10.66 9.44 0.79
CA GLN A 130 9.75 10.38 0.12
C GLN A 130 8.82 9.70 -0.90
N LEU A 131 9.19 8.49 -1.34
CA LEU A 131 8.44 7.69 -2.30
C LEU A 131 8.71 6.19 -2.10
N ALA A 132 8.05 5.58 -1.11
CA ALA A 132 8.18 4.17 -0.77
C ALA A 132 7.99 3.21 -1.96
N GLY A 133 7.01 3.52 -2.84
CA GLY A 133 6.53 2.64 -3.91
C GLY A 133 5.79 1.43 -3.36
N THR A 134 4.90 0.84 -4.16
CA THR A 134 4.09 -0.30 -3.71
C THR A 134 4.04 -1.36 -4.80
N GLN A 135 4.23 -2.62 -4.43
CA GLN A 135 3.92 -3.77 -5.27
C GLN A 135 2.87 -4.63 -4.58
N THR A 136 1.63 -4.59 -5.08
CA THR A 136 0.58 -5.52 -4.66
C THR A 136 0.83 -6.87 -5.33
N ILE A 137 1.17 -7.89 -4.54
CA ILE A 137 1.76 -9.15 -5.04
C ILE A 137 0.89 -9.81 -6.12
N ALA A 138 -0.41 -9.96 -5.87
CA ALA A 138 -1.29 -10.60 -6.82
C ALA A 138 -1.43 -9.81 -8.14
N ALA A 139 -1.60 -8.48 -8.06
CA ALA A 139 -1.68 -7.64 -9.25
C ALA A 139 -0.36 -7.62 -10.03
N THR A 140 0.79 -7.53 -9.34
CA THR A 140 2.11 -7.57 -9.97
C THR A 140 2.36 -8.88 -10.72
N LEU A 141 1.93 -10.03 -10.18
CA LEU A 141 2.15 -11.32 -10.82
C LEU A 141 1.13 -11.63 -11.93
N PHE A 142 -0.14 -11.23 -11.76
CA PHE A 142 -1.23 -11.65 -12.64
C PHE A 142 -1.79 -10.54 -13.54
N ALA A 143 -1.35 -9.29 -13.39
CA ALA A 143 -1.84 -8.13 -14.14
C ALA A 143 -0.72 -7.26 -14.75
N ALA A 144 0.54 -7.70 -14.69
CA ALA A 144 1.66 -6.99 -15.30
C ALA A 144 1.45 -6.78 -16.81
N GLN A 145 2.01 -5.68 -17.33
CA GLN A 145 2.05 -5.39 -18.76
C GLN A 145 3.50 -5.08 -19.18
N PRO A 146 4.11 -5.88 -20.08
CA PRO A 146 3.58 -7.13 -20.64
C PRO A 146 3.35 -8.23 -19.57
N PRO A 147 2.43 -9.19 -19.80
CA PRO A 147 2.10 -10.22 -18.82
C PRO A 147 3.29 -11.13 -18.48
N VAL A 148 3.38 -11.56 -17.22
CA VAL A 148 4.29 -12.65 -16.84
C VAL A 148 3.94 -13.90 -17.64
N PRO A 149 4.91 -14.58 -18.29
CA PRO A 149 4.64 -15.79 -19.06
C PRO A 149 3.94 -16.87 -18.24
N ASP A 150 2.98 -17.57 -18.85
CA ASP A 150 2.20 -18.59 -18.17
C ASP A 150 3.06 -19.70 -17.59
N ASN A 151 4.08 -20.15 -18.33
CA ASN A 151 4.97 -21.22 -17.89
C ASN A 151 5.78 -20.86 -16.64
N VAL A 152 6.05 -19.57 -16.41
CA VAL A 152 6.66 -19.07 -15.16
C VAL A 152 5.67 -19.22 -14.01
N LEU A 153 4.43 -18.78 -14.19
CA LEU A 153 3.41 -18.81 -13.14
C LEU A 153 2.92 -20.24 -12.85
N THR A 154 2.74 -21.10 -13.85
CA THR A 154 2.34 -22.50 -13.61
C THR A 154 3.41 -23.23 -12.82
N LYS A 155 4.70 -22.99 -13.12
CA LYS A 155 5.81 -23.57 -12.36
C LYS A 155 5.92 -22.99 -10.95
N ALA A 156 5.79 -21.67 -10.80
CA ALA A 156 5.90 -20.99 -9.51
C ALA A 156 4.76 -21.34 -8.55
N PHE A 157 3.53 -21.42 -9.04
CA PHE A 157 2.34 -21.71 -8.24
C PHE A 157 1.98 -23.21 -8.20
N GLN A 158 2.68 -24.05 -8.98
CA GLN A 158 2.45 -25.50 -9.05
C GLN A 158 1.01 -25.86 -9.47
N VAL A 159 0.46 -25.11 -10.42
CA VAL A 159 -0.91 -25.28 -10.95
C VAL A 159 -0.91 -25.35 -12.47
N GLY A 160 -2.04 -25.77 -13.05
CA GLY A 160 -2.23 -25.81 -14.49
C GLY A 160 -2.38 -24.43 -15.13
N ALA A 161 -2.23 -24.39 -16.46
CA ALA A 161 -2.37 -23.16 -17.24
C ALA A 161 -3.80 -22.59 -17.16
N LYS A 162 -4.82 -23.46 -17.04
CA LYS A 162 -6.22 -23.03 -16.90
C LYS A 162 -6.45 -22.25 -15.61
N GLU A 163 -5.82 -22.67 -14.51
CA GLU A 163 -5.87 -21.99 -13.22
C GLU A 163 -5.17 -20.63 -13.28
N VAL A 164 -3.96 -20.57 -13.86
CA VAL A 164 -3.23 -19.30 -14.06
C VAL A 164 -4.07 -18.32 -14.88
N GLN A 165 -4.62 -18.77 -16.01
CA GLN A 165 -5.44 -17.92 -16.88
C GLN A 165 -6.73 -17.47 -16.21
N LYS A 166 -7.36 -18.36 -15.43
CA LYS A 166 -8.51 -18.01 -14.59
C LYS A 166 -8.15 -16.90 -13.60
N ILE A 167 -7.01 -16.97 -12.92
CA ILE A 167 -6.55 -15.91 -12.01
C ILE A 167 -6.28 -14.62 -12.79
N LYS A 168 -5.51 -14.65 -13.88
CA LYS A 168 -5.25 -13.46 -14.73
C LYS A 168 -6.54 -12.75 -15.15
N SER A 169 -7.57 -13.50 -15.55
CA SER A 169 -8.87 -12.93 -15.92
C SER A 169 -9.57 -12.15 -14.79
N LYS A 170 -9.27 -12.43 -13.52
CA LYS A 170 -9.82 -11.70 -12.37
C LYS A 170 -9.17 -10.34 -12.16
N PHE A 171 -7.98 -10.13 -12.70
CA PHE A 171 -7.22 -8.89 -12.62
C PHE A 171 -7.17 -8.11 -13.93
N ALA A 172 -7.74 -8.65 -15.01
CA ALA A 172 -7.88 -7.93 -16.27
C ALA A 172 -8.72 -6.65 -16.07
N PRO A 173 -8.43 -5.55 -16.79
CA PRO A 173 -9.26 -4.36 -16.78
C PRO A 173 -10.71 -4.74 -17.05
N LYS A 174 -11.64 -4.28 -16.21
CA LYS A 174 -13.08 -4.40 -16.50
C LYS A 174 -13.36 -3.49 -17.69
N LYS A 175 -13.88 -4.07 -18.78
CA LYS A 175 -14.41 -3.31 -19.91
C LYS A 175 -15.67 -2.56 -19.51
#